data_AF-A0A5C6MC50-F1
#
_entry.id   AF-A0A5C6MC50-F1
#
_cell.length_a   1.000
_cell.length_b   1.000
_cell.length_c   1.000
_cell.angle_alpha   90.00
_cell.angle_beta   90.00
_cell.angle_gamma   90.00
#
_symmetry.space_group_name_H-M   'P 1'
#
loop_
_entity.id
_entity.type
_entity.pdbx_description
1 polymer ?
#
loop_
_entity_poly.entity_id
_entity_poly.type
_entity_poly.pdbx_seq_one_letter_code
_entity_poly.pdbx_strand_id
1 'polypeptide(L)'
;MVELKSTRRIFTPQQKFEIVQAVKASPTVKSGLDRFQITHGMYSKWARQLEVGIGACLRNTKPLKPAETRQLEAENKTLKEMVLNLSHQVCELKKVLRLPN
;
A
#
# COMPACT_ATOMS: atom_id res chain seq x y z
N MET A 1 -1.25 -26.19 28.44
CA MET A 1 -0.74 -26.19 27.06
C MET A 1 -0.52 -24.74 26.66
N VAL A 2 0.73 -24.31 26.49
CA VAL A 2 1.05 -22.92 26.12
C VAL A 2 0.86 -22.80 24.62
N GLU A 3 -0.14 -22.04 24.20
CA GLU A 3 -0.43 -21.75 22.80
C GLU A 3 0.71 -20.89 22.23
N LEU A 4 1.58 -21.50 21.42
CA LEU A 4 2.64 -20.81 20.68
C LEU A 4 1.97 -19.88 19.67
N LYS A 5 1.72 -18.62 20.07
CA LYS A 5 1.35 -17.54 19.15
C LYS A 5 2.41 -17.49 18.06
N SER A 6 2.08 -18.02 16.88
CA SER A 6 2.95 -18.01 15.71
C SER A 6 3.35 -16.57 15.42
N THR A 7 4.60 -16.24 15.70
CA THR A 7 5.19 -14.96 15.36
C THR A 7 5.09 -14.83 13.85
N ARG A 8 4.20 -13.97 13.36
CA ARG A 8 4.00 -13.77 11.92
C ARG A 8 5.36 -13.48 11.27
N ARG A 9 5.86 -14.42 10.46
CA ARG A 9 7.16 -14.30 9.79
C ARG A 9 7.13 -13.06 8.88
N ILE A 10 7.94 -12.06 9.21
CA ILE A 10 8.04 -10.81 8.44
C ILE A 10 9.18 -10.96 7.43
N PHE A 11 8.86 -10.91 6.14
CA PHE A 11 9.86 -10.90 5.07
C PHE A 11 10.19 -9.46 4.65
N THR A 12 11.48 -9.15 4.54
CA THR A 12 11.94 -7.89 3.97
C THR A 12 11.61 -7.81 2.47
N PRO A 13 11.56 -6.61 1.87
CA PRO A 13 11.35 -6.48 0.42
C PRO A 13 12.37 -7.28 -0.40
N GLN A 14 13.64 -7.24 0.00
CA GLN A 14 14.72 -7.99 -0.64
C GLN A 14 14.49 -9.51 -0.57
N GLN A 15 14.13 -10.03 0.61
CA GLN A 15 13.82 -11.45 0.78
C GLN A 15 12.65 -11.89 -0.10
N LYS A 16 11.60 -11.06 -0.22
CA LYS A 16 10.45 -11.37 -1.11
C LYS A 16 10.90 -11.49 -2.56
N PHE A 17 11.77 -10.58 -3.03
CA PHE A 17 12.31 -10.63 -4.38
C PHE A 17 13.09 -11.92 -4.62
N GLU A 18 14.02 -12.26 -3.73
CA GLU A 18 14.84 -13.48 -3.82
C GLU A 18 13.98 -14.75 -3.83
N ILE A 19 12.97 -14.81 -2.96
CA ILE A 19 12.03 -15.94 -2.91
C ILE A 19 11.24 -16.05 -4.23
N VAL A 20 10.72 -14.95 -4.77
CA VAL A 20 10.01 -14.97 -6.05
C VAL A 20 10.91 -15.49 -7.17
N GLN A 21 12.17 -15.06 -7.23
CA GLN A 21 13.11 -15.54 -8.25
C GLN A 21 13.46 -17.02 -8.05
N ALA A 22 13.68 -17.45 -6.81
CA ALA A 22 13.98 -18.84 -6.49
C ALA A 22 12.80 -19.78 -6.82
N VAL A 23 11.56 -19.34 -6.59
CA VAL A 23 10.36 -20.09 -6.99
C VAL A 23 10.22 -20.16 -8.52
N LYS A 24 10.51 -19.07 -9.24
CA LYS A 24 10.51 -19.05 -10.71
C LYS A 24 11.59 -19.95 -11.32
N ALA A 25 12.75 -20.03 -10.69
CA ALA A 25 13.86 -20.89 -11.12
C ALA A 25 13.68 -22.36 -10.72
N SER A 26 12.69 -22.68 -9.87
CA SER A 26 12.44 -24.05 -9.44
C SER A 26 11.74 -24.86 -10.55
N PRO A 27 11.96 -26.19 -10.63
CA PRO A 27 11.32 -27.04 -11.64
C PRO A 27 9.79 -26.99 -11.58
N THR A 28 9.24 -26.83 -10.38
CA THR A 28 7.80 -26.63 -10.18
C THR A 28 7.57 -25.51 -9.17
N VAL A 29 6.48 -24.77 -9.35
CA VAL A 29 6.06 -23.73 -8.39
C VAL A 29 5.87 -24.35 -7.01
N LYS A 30 5.25 -25.55 -6.94
CA LYS A 30 5.02 -26.27 -5.69
C LYS A 30 6.31 -26.55 -4.92
N SER A 31 7.35 -27.07 -5.57
CA SER A 31 8.63 -27.32 -4.91
C SER A 31 9.30 -26.06 -4.39
N GLY A 32 9.14 -24.93 -5.10
CA GLY A 32 9.59 -23.62 -4.64
C GLY A 32 8.81 -23.15 -3.40
N LEU A 33 7.47 -23.26 -3.42
CA LEU A 33 6.62 -22.86 -2.30
C LEU A 33 6.92 -23.68 -1.03
N ASP A 34 7.11 -24.99 -1.18
CA ASP A 34 7.42 -25.92 -0.09
C ASP A 34 8.79 -25.61 0.54
N ARG A 35 9.80 -25.25 -0.27
CA ARG A 35 11.14 -24.86 0.21
C ARG A 35 11.11 -23.63 1.12
N PHE A 36 10.32 -22.63 0.76
CA PHE A 36 10.25 -21.37 1.51
C PHE A 36 9.12 -21.33 2.54
N GLN A 37 8.29 -22.38 2.59
CA GLN A 37 7.12 -22.50 3.45
C GLN A 37 6.17 -21.30 3.28
N ILE A 38 5.88 -20.97 2.02
CA ILE A 38 4.97 -19.87 1.66
C ILE A 38 3.75 -20.40 0.92
N THR A 39 2.61 -19.75 1.10
CA THR A 39 1.39 -20.12 0.38
C THR A 39 1.41 -19.60 -1.06
N HIS A 40 0.70 -20.29 -1.94
CA HIS A 40 0.56 -19.87 -3.35
C HIS A 40 0.02 -18.43 -3.47
N GLY A 41 -0.95 -18.05 -2.63
CA GLY A 41 -1.51 -16.69 -2.62
C GLY A 41 -0.47 -15.61 -2.27
N MET A 42 0.44 -15.88 -1.32
CA MET A 42 1.54 -14.97 -1.00
C MET A 42 2.52 -14.80 -2.16
N TYR A 43 2.92 -15.91 -2.78
CA TYR A 43 3.78 -15.90 -3.96
C TYR A 43 3.14 -15.12 -5.12
N SER A 44 1.89 -15.44 -5.47
CA SER A 44 1.15 -14.78 -6.55
C SER A 44 1.07 -13.27 -6.34
N LYS A 45 0.77 -12.84 -5.11
CA LYS A 45 0.74 -11.42 -4.74
C LYS A 45 2.10 -10.74 -4.93
N TRP A 46 3.18 -11.34 -4.44
CA TRP A 46 4.52 -10.76 -4.56
C TRP A 46 5.00 -10.73 -6.00
N ALA A 47 4.76 -11.80 -6.77
CA ALA A 47 5.10 -11.87 -8.19
C ALA A 47 4.39 -10.76 -8.99
N ARG A 48 3.09 -10.54 -8.73
CA ARG A 48 2.32 -9.46 -9.34
C ARG A 48 2.83 -8.07 -8.96
N GLN A 49 3.14 -7.85 -7.68
CA GLN A 49 3.71 -6.58 -7.21
C GLN A 49 5.04 -6.25 -7.92
N LEU A 50 5.88 -7.26 -8.10
CA LEU A 50 7.16 -7.15 -8.81
C LEU A 50 6.97 -6.79 -10.28
N GLU A 51 6.05 -7.47 -10.96
CA GLU A 51 5.72 -7.19 -12.36
C GLU A 51 5.18 -5.76 -12.55
N VAL A 52 4.25 -5.34 -11.69
CA VAL A 52 3.71 -3.97 -11.72
C VAL A 52 4.79 -2.93 -11.46
N GLY A 53 5.70 -3.20 -10.51
CA GLY A 53 6.84 -2.33 -10.21
C GLY A 53 7.79 -2.20 -11.40
N ILE A 54 8.17 -3.32 -12.02
CA ILE A 54 9.03 -3.33 -13.22
C ILE A 54 8.34 -2.57 -14.36
N GLY A 55 7.06 -2.84 -14.64
CA GLY A 55 6.32 -2.14 -15.69
C GLY A 55 6.13 -0.65 -15.44
N ALA A 56 6.11 -0.22 -14.18
CA ALA A 56 6.12 1.20 -13.81
C ALA A 56 7.51 1.83 -14.06
N CYS A 57 8.58 1.18 -13.60
CA CYS A 57 9.96 1.62 -13.81
C CYS A 57 10.31 1.73 -15.30
N LEU A 58 9.96 0.71 -16.11
CA LEU A 58 10.20 0.71 -17.56
C LEU A 58 9.45 1.84 -18.27
N ARG A 59 8.30 2.26 -17.76
CA ARG A 59 7.55 3.42 -18.27
C ARG A 59 7.99 4.76 -17.66
N ASN A 60 9.05 4.76 -16.82
CA ASN A 60 9.51 5.91 -16.05
C ASN A 60 8.37 6.66 -15.31
N THR A 61 7.40 5.89 -14.81
CA THR A 61 6.19 6.42 -14.16
C THR A 61 5.91 5.67 -12.87
N LYS A 62 5.13 6.26 -11.97
CA LYS A 62 4.69 5.57 -10.75
C LYS A 62 3.69 4.46 -11.10
N PRO A 63 3.61 3.37 -10.31
CA PRO A 63 2.58 2.34 -10.48
C PRO A 63 1.19 2.97 -10.60
N LEU A 64 0.37 2.50 -11.55
CA LEU A 64 -0.99 3.03 -11.72
C LEU A 64 -1.78 2.81 -10.44
N LYS A 65 -2.11 3.91 -9.76
CA LYS A 65 -3.11 3.89 -8.67
C LYS A 65 -4.48 3.48 -9.24
N PRO A 66 -5.26 2.67 -8.51
CA PRO A 66 -6.66 2.38 -8.86
C PRO A 66 -7.46 3.67 -9.07
N ALA A 67 -8.46 3.64 -9.96
CA ALA A 67 -9.28 4.81 -10.29
C ALA A 67 -10.00 5.38 -9.06
N GLU A 68 -10.57 4.50 -8.23
CA GLU A 68 -11.23 4.85 -6.97
C GLU A 68 -10.29 5.61 -6.02
N THR A 69 -9.04 5.17 -5.87
CA THR A 69 -8.07 5.85 -5.02
C THR A 69 -7.77 7.27 -5.52
N ARG A 70 -7.73 7.49 -6.84
CA ARG A 70 -7.53 8.83 -7.41
C ARG A 70 -8.73 9.73 -7.18
N GLN A 71 -9.95 9.19 -7.30
CA GLN A 71 -11.18 9.92 -7.02
C GLN A 71 -11.25 10.34 -5.54
N LEU A 72 -11.00 9.41 -4.63
CA LEU A 72 -10.96 9.69 -3.19
C LEU A 72 -9.89 10.72 -2.83
N GLU A 73 -8.71 10.69 -3.45
CA GLU A 73 -7.67 11.71 -3.24
C GLU A 73 -8.12 13.09 -3.73
N ALA A 74 -8.82 13.16 -4.87
CA ALA A 74 -9.37 14.42 -5.40
C ALA A 74 -10.47 14.99 -4.49
N GLU A 75 -11.42 14.15 -4.07
CA GLU A 75 -12.47 14.55 -3.12
C GLU A 75 -11.87 15.02 -1.79
N ASN A 76 -10.89 14.30 -1.25
CA ASN A 76 -10.22 14.68 -0.01
C ASN A 76 -9.51 16.04 -0.12
N LYS A 77 -8.93 16.34 -1.29
CA LYS A 77 -8.33 17.65 -1.57
C LYS A 77 -9.41 18.74 -1.54
N THR A 78 -10.53 18.55 -2.22
CA THR A 78 -11.65 19.50 -2.21
C THR A 78 -12.20 19.71 -0.80
N LEU A 79 -12.40 18.63 -0.04
CA LEU A 79 -12.87 18.72 1.35
C LEU A 79 -11.91 19.50 2.24
N LYS A 80 -10.60 19.30 2.10
CA LYS A 80 -9.59 20.06 2.85
C LYS A 80 -9.63 21.56 2.52
N GLU A 81 -9.79 21.91 1.25
CA GLU A 81 -9.92 23.30 0.82
C GLU A 81 -11.19 23.94 1.41
N MET A 82 -12.31 23.22 1.39
CA MET A 82 -13.57 23.69 1.99
C MET A 82 -13.45 23.87 3.50
N VAL A 83 -12.86 22.91 4.21
CA VAL A 83 -12.64 23.00 5.67
C VAL A 83 -11.75 24.19 6.02
N LEU A 84 -10.71 24.44 5.23
CA LEU A 84 -9.83 25.58 5.44
C LEU A 84 -10.59 26.90 5.27
N ASN A 85 -11.40 27.01 4.20
CA ASN A 85 -12.22 28.20 3.95
C ASN A 85 -13.27 28.43 5.05
N LEU A 86 -13.97 27.38 5.47
CA LEU A 86 -14.94 27.47 6.56
C LEU A 86 -14.27 27.86 7.88
N SER A 87 -13.09 27.29 8.17
CA SER A 87 -12.32 27.65 9.37
C SER A 87 -11.90 29.12 9.37
N HIS A 88 -11.51 29.64 8.21
CA HIS A 88 -11.21 31.06 8.06
C HIS A 88 -12.45 31.94 8.31
N GLN A 89 -13.59 31.60 7.70
CA GLN A 89 -14.84 32.34 7.91
C GLN A 89 -15.30 32.31 9.37
N VAL A 90 -15.20 31.16 10.04
CA VAL A 90 -15.51 31.04 11.47
C VAL A 90 -14.60 31.93 12.31
N CYS A 91 -13.31 32.01 11.99
CA CYS A 91 -12.37 32.90 12.68
C CYS A 91 -12.76 34.38 12.51
N GLU A 92 -13.09 34.81 11.29
CA GLU A 92 -13.53 36.18 11.03
C GLU A 92 -14.85 36.51 11.75
N LEU A 93 -15.82 35.59 11.74
CA LEU A 93 -17.08 35.76 12.47
C LEU A 93 -16.85 35.82 13.98
N LYS A 94 -15.99 34.97 14.54
CA LYS A 94 -15.64 35.01 15.97
C LYS A 94 -15.03 36.36 16.36
N LYS A 95 -14.17 36.95 15.52
CA LYS A 95 -13.61 38.29 15.74
C LYS A 95 -14.70 39.37 15.81
N VAL A 96 -15.64 39.37 14.85
CA VAL A 96 -16.76 40.33 14.82
C VAL A 96 -17.64 40.19 16.07
N LEU A 97 -17.91 38.96 16.49
CA LEU A 97 -18.77 38.65 17.63
C LEU A 97 -18.05 38.71 18.99
N ARG A 98 -16.74 39.03 19.00
CA ARG A 98 -15.88 39.01 20.20
C ARG A 98 -15.92 37.68 20.96
N LEU A 99 -16.03 36.58 20.22
CA LEU A 99 -16.00 35.23 20.77
C LEU A 99 -14.54 34.76 20.90
N PRO A 100 -14.20 34.00 21.95
CA PRO A 100 -12.87 33.41 22.09
C PRO A 100 -12.61 32.39 20.96
N ASN A 101 -11.34 32.28 20.58
CA ASN A 101 -10.88 31.33 19.56
C ASN A 101 -11.01 29.88 20.03
#